data_AF-A0A828U4D2-F1
#
_entry.id   AF-A0A828U4D2-F1
#
_cell.length_a   1.000
_cell.length_b   1.000
_cell.length_c   1.000
_cell.angle_alpha   90.00
_cell.angle_beta   90.00
_cell.angle_gamma   90.00
#
_symmetry.space_group_name_H-M   'P 1'
#
loop_
_entity.id
_entity.type
_entity.pdbx_description
1 polymer ?
#
loop_
_entity_poly.entity_id
_entity_poly.type
_entity_poly.pdbx_seq_one_letter_code
_entity_poly.pdbx_strand_id
1 'polypeptide(L)' 'MTGKRISGITCIITSAAGSHTLNVMQKGGRAARQARMLMSYSEVSIKNPDNSDQALSLTYVCCREQERTEPAGIR' A
#
# COMPACT_ATOMS: atom_id res chain seq x y z
N MET A 1 -22.33 -9.68 -1.90
CA MET A 1 -21.07 -9.10 -2.43
C MET A 1 -19.90 -9.97 -1.98
N THR A 2 -19.48 -10.91 -2.82
CA THR A 2 -18.41 -11.88 -2.50
C THR A 2 -17.03 -11.24 -2.73
N GLY A 3 -16.51 -10.59 -1.70
CA GLY A 3 -15.14 -10.07 -1.70
C GLY A 3 -14.14 -11.23 -1.68
N LYS A 4 -13.48 -11.50 -2.81
CA LYS A 4 -12.36 -12.45 -2.87
C LYS A 4 -11.19 -11.86 -2.06
N ARG A 5 -10.81 -12.53 -0.99
CA ARG A 5 -9.53 -12.29 -0.28
C ARG A 5 -8.39 -12.55 -1.26
N ILE A 6 -7.68 -11.50 -1.67
CA ILE A 6 -6.40 -11.63 -2.38
C ILE A 6 -5.35 -11.96 -1.32
N SER A 7 -4.92 -13.22 -1.29
CA SER A 7 -3.85 -13.68 -0.39
C SER A 7 -2.51 -13.09 -0.83
N GLY A 8 -1.93 -12.30 0.08
CA GLY A 8 -0.48 -12.29 0.31
C GLY A 8 0.36 -11.43 -0.62
N ILE A 9 0.26 -10.10 -0.48
CA ILE A 9 1.44 -9.25 -0.61
C ILE A 9 1.87 -8.86 0.80
N THR A 10 2.88 -9.55 1.34
CA THR A 10 3.52 -9.14 2.60
C THR A 10 4.57 -8.08 2.26
N CYS A 11 4.19 -6.81 2.36
CA CYS A 11 5.15 -5.71 2.32
C CYS A 11 5.63 -5.49 3.76
N ILE A 12 6.86 -5.87 4.10
CA ILE A 12 7.48 -5.42 5.35
C ILE A 12 8.04 -4.03 5.05
N ILE A 13 7.52 -3.00 5.72
CA ILE A 13 7.90 -1.62 5.46
C ILE A 13 8.52 -0.99 6.71
N THR A 14 9.76 -0.51 6.57
CA THR A 14 10.59 0.07 7.63
C THR A 14 11.07 1.49 7.33
N SER A 15 10.49 2.19 6.34
CA SER A 15 11.04 3.45 5.81
C SER A 15 10.18 4.69 6.06
N ALA A 16 10.82 5.87 6.06
CA ALA A 16 10.16 7.17 6.15
C ALA A 16 9.23 7.45 4.94
N ALA A 17 8.36 8.47 5.05
CA ALA A 17 7.47 8.85 3.95
C ALA A 17 8.29 9.14 2.68
N GLY A 18 7.75 8.80 1.50
CA GLY A 18 8.46 8.99 0.25
C GLY A 18 8.29 7.86 -0.75
N SER A 19 9.11 7.87 -1.79
CA SER A 19 9.06 6.90 -2.87
C SER A 19 10.06 5.77 -2.64
N HIS A 20 9.57 4.53 -2.66
CA HIS A 20 10.34 3.32 -2.37
C HIS A 20 10.15 2.28 -3.47
N THR A 21 11.20 1.56 -3.83
CA THR A 21 11.11 0.45 -4.79
C THR A 21 10.99 -0.87 -4.03
N LEU A 22 9.92 -1.63 -4.30
CA LEU A 22 9.66 -2.93 -3.69
C LEU A 22 9.76 -4.05 -4.72
N ASN A 23 10.27 -5.21 -4.30
CA ASN A 23 10.20 -6.45 -5.07
C ASN A 23 8.87 -7.15 -4.77
N VAL A 24 7.97 -7.18 -5.76
CA VAL A 24 6.68 -7.85 -5.66
C VAL A 24 6.82 -9.29 -6.13
N MET A 25 6.89 -10.20 -5.16
CA MET A 25 6.85 -11.64 -5.41
C MET A 25 5.40 -12.08 -5.69
N GLN A 26 5.17 -12.84 -6.77
CA GLN A 26 3.84 -13.30 -7.15
C GLN A 26 3.74 -14.82 -7.10
N LYS A 27 2.57 -15.32 -6.69
CA LYS A 27 2.21 -16.75 -6.76
C LYS A 27 1.52 -17.04 -8.10
N GLY A 28 1.52 -18.32 -8.51
CA GLY A 28 0.72 -18.80 -9.64
C GLY A 28 1.31 -18.51 -11.03
N GLY A 29 2.63 -18.59 -11.18
CA GLY A 29 3.31 -18.53 -12.49
C GLY A 29 3.43 -17.14 -13.12
N ARG A 30 2.96 -16.10 -12.44
CA ARG A 30 3.18 -14.71 -12.86
C ARG A 30 4.59 -14.26 -12.52
N ALA A 31 5.19 -13.47 -13.40
CA ALA A 31 6.53 -12.94 -13.19
C ALA A 31 6.57 -12.02 -11.96
N ALA A 32 7.57 -12.20 -11.10
CA ALA A 32 7.91 -11.21 -10.09
C ALA A 32 8.32 -9.90 -10.78
N ARG A 33 8.06 -8.77 -10.13
CA ARG A 33 8.40 -7.46 -10.69
C ARG A 33 8.79 -6.46 -9.62
N GLN A 34 9.52 -5.43 -10.03
CA GLN A 34 9.71 -4.25 -9.20
C GLN A 34 8.52 -3.30 -9.35
N ALA A 35 8.11 -2.72 -8.23
CA ALA A 35 7.06 -1.70 -8.16
C ALA A 35 7.60 -0.50 -7.39
N ARG A 36 7.36 0.70 -7.92
CA ARG A 36 7.67 1.95 -7.20
C ARG A 36 6.43 2.34 -6.39
N MET A 37 6.56 2.44 -5.09
CA MET A 37 5.49 2.75 -4.16
C MET A 37 5.71 4.15 -3.58
N LEU A 38 4.70 5.00 -3.62
CA LEU A 38 4.65 6.23 -2.86
C LEU A 38 3.99 5.95 -1.51
N MET A 39 4.68 6.33 -0.44
CA MET A 39 4.27 6.12 0.93
C MET A 39 3.98 7.43 1.64
N SER A 40 2.85 7.49 2.35
CA SER A 40 2.47 8.61 3.19
C SER A 40 1.91 8.15 4.53
N TYR A 41 2.11 9.01 5.53
CA TYR A 41 1.64 8.82 6.89
C TYR A 41 0.70 9.95 7.26
N SER A 42 -0.38 9.64 7.97
CA SER A 42 -1.27 10.63 8.57
C SER A 42 -1.72 10.12 9.93
N GLU A 43 -1.74 10.99 10.92
CA GLU A 43 -2.51 10.71 12.13
C GLU A 43 -4.00 10.80 11.79
N VAL A 44 -4.78 9.84 12.26
CA VAL A 44 -6.23 9.79 12.10
C VAL A 44 -6.88 9.41 13.42
N SER A 45 -8.08 9.92 13.64
CA SER A 45 -8.93 9.52 14.75
C SER A 45 -10.15 8.80 14.20
N ILE A 46 -10.35 7.55 14.62
CA ILE A 46 -11.51 6.76 14.21
C ILE A 46 -12.48 6.58 15.37
N LYS A 47 -13.75 6.33 15.05
CA LYS A 47 -14.74 5.93 16.06
C LYS A 47 -14.30 4.60 16.68
N ASN A 48 -14.34 4.52 18.00
CA ASN A 48 -14.01 3.28 18.69
C ASN A 48 -15.09 2.21 18.39
N PRO A 49 -14.71 0.98 17.99
CA PRO A 49 -15.66 -0.10 17.68
C PRO A 49 -16.54 -0.52 18.86
N ASP A 50 -16.15 -0.22 20.09
CA ASP A 50 -16.98 -0.42 21.29
C ASP A 50 -18.11 0.62 21.45
N ASN A 51 -18.27 1.54 20.49
CA ASN A 51 -19.19 2.66 20.52
C ASN A 51 -19.04 3.61 21.72
N SER A 52 -17.89 3.61 22.39
CA SER A 52 -17.56 4.68 23.31
C SER A 52 -17.45 6.03 22.57
N ASP A 53 -17.72 7.12 23.28
CA ASP A 53 -17.53 8.49 22.77
C ASP A 53 -16.04 8.90 22.69
N GLN A 54 -15.14 7.98 23.01
CA GLN A 54 -13.70 8.20 22.91
C GLN A 54 -13.22 7.86 21.49
N ALA A 55 -12.52 8.79 20.86
CA ALA A 55 -11.88 8.55 19.58
C ALA A 55 -10.58 7.75 19.75
N LEU A 56 -10.35 6.78 18.86
CA LEU A 56 -9.11 6.01 18.80
C LEU A 56 -8.13 6.67 17.83
N SER A 57 -7.03 7.21 18.34
CA SER A 57 -5.95 7.78 17.53
C SER A 57 -5.05 6.69 16.97
N LEU A 58 -4.80 6.75 15.67
CA LEU A 58 -4.00 5.78 14.92
C LEU A 58 -3.09 6.51 13.92
N THR A 59 -1.98 5.87 13.57
CA THR A 59 -1.20 6.26 12.39
C THR A 59 -1.72 5.50 11.17
N TYR A 60 -2.32 6.21 10.23
CA TYR A 60 -2.68 5.69 8.92
C TYR A 60 -1.46 5.66 8.00
N VAL A 61 -1.19 4.49 7.42
CA VAL A 61 -0.13 4.28 6.42
C VAL A 61 -0.77 4.03 5.07
N CYS A 62 -0.54 4.91 4.09
CA CYS A 62 -0.98 4.72 2.72
C CYS A 62 0.21 4.31 1.84
N CYS A 63 0.06 3.21 1.10
CA CYS A 63 1.04 2.78 0.10
C CYS A 63 0.35 2.71 -1.26
N ARG A 64 0.77 3.56 -2.19
CA ARG A 64 0.22 3.60 -3.56
C ARG A 64 1.30 3.25 -4.55
N GLU A 65 1.01 2.31 -5.44
CA GLU A 65 1.90 2.06 -6.56
C GLU A 65 1.87 3.25 -7.53
N GLN A 66 3.04 3.74 -7.93
CA GLN A 66 3.16 4.76 -8.96
C GLN A 66 3.02 4.08 -10.33
N GLU A 67 2.24 4.67 -11.21
CA GLU A 67 2.20 4.22 -12.60
C GLU A 67 3.59 4.25 -13.21
N ARG A 68 3.88 3.22 -14.00
CA ARG A 68 5.12 3.15 -14.76
C ARG A 68 5.04 4.27 -15.80
N THR A 69 5.86 5.29 -15.62
CA THR A 69 6.07 6.28 -16.68
C THR A 69 6.84 5.58 -17.78
N GLU A 70 6.13 4.96 -18.71
CA GLU A 70 6.76 4.58 -19.98
C GLU A 70 7.25 5.89 -20.63
N PRO A 71 8.53 6.01 -21.01
CA PRO A 71 8.98 7.17 -21.76
C PRO A 71 8.09 7.27 -22.99
N ALA A 72 7.50 8.45 -23.22
CA ALA A 72 6.68 8.72 -24.39
C ALA A 72 7.46 8.25 -25.63
N GLY A 73 6.95 7.19 -26.27
CA GLY A 73 7.61 6.58 -27.41
C GLY A 73 7.90 7.66 -28.45
N ILE A 74 9.18 7.80 -28.79
CA ILE A 74 9.60 8.50 -30.00
C ILE A 74 9.01 7.67 -31.14
N ARG A 75 7.99 8.23 -31.80
CA ARG A 75 7.49 7.72 -33.08
C ARG A 75 8.51 7.98 -34.18
#